data_AF-A0A6L7CDD8-F1
#
_entry.id   AF-A0A6L7CDD8-F1
#
_cell.length_a   1.000
_cell.length_b   1.000
_cell.length_c   1.000
_cell.angle_alpha   90.00
_cell.angle_beta   90.00
_cell.angle_gamma   90.00
#
_symmetry.space_group_name_H-M   'P 1'
#
loop_
_entity.id
_entity.type
_entity.pdbx_description
1 polymer ?
#
loop_
_entity_poly.entity_id
_entity_poly.type
_entity_poly.pdbx_seq_one_letter_code
_entity_poly.pdbx_strand_id
1 'polypeptide(L)'
;GSLGGILTFRSQDLDQTRNTLGQLALAFAEAFNSQHKAGFDANGDAGEDFFAIGKPAVLQNTKNKGDVAIGATVTDASAVLATDYKISFDNNQWQVTRLASNTTFTVTPDANGKVAFDGLELTFTGTPAVNDSFTLKPVSDAIVNMDVLITDEAKIAMASEEDAGDSDNRNGQALLDLQSNSKTVGGAKSFNDAYASLVSDIGNKTATLKTSSATQGNVVTQLSNQQQSISGVNLDEEYGNLQRFQQYYLANAQVLQTANAIFDALINIR
;
A
#
# COMPACT_ATOMS: atom_id res chain seq x y z
N GLY A 1 4.54 15.81 7.91
CA GLY A 1 3.39 15.84 8.86
C GLY A 1 2.60 14.54 8.76
N SER A 2 1.63 14.34 9.67
CA SER A 2 0.85 13.09 9.79
C SER A 2 0.08 12.72 8.51
N LEU A 3 -0.51 13.70 7.80
CA LEU A 3 -1.20 13.46 6.54
C LEU A 3 -0.29 12.81 5.48
N GLY A 4 0.92 13.34 5.32
CA GLY A 4 1.92 12.76 4.41
C GLY A 4 2.32 11.34 4.83
N GLY A 5 2.44 11.09 6.15
CA GLY A 5 2.72 9.75 6.68
C GLY A 5 1.63 8.74 6.34
N ILE A 6 0.35 9.11 6.51
CA ILE A 6 -0.79 8.25 6.17
C ILE A 6 -0.84 7.96 4.66
N LEU A 7 -0.61 8.99 3.83
CA LEU A 7 -0.61 8.83 2.38
C LEU A 7 0.53 7.91 1.93
N THR A 8 1.75 8.11 2.43
CA THR A 8 2.90 7.26 2.14
C THR A 8 2.67 5.84 2.61
N PHE A 9 2.20 5.63 3.84
CA PHE A 9 1.90 4.29 4.37
C PHE A 9 0.88 3.57 3.48
N ARG A 10 -0.20 4.27 3.11
CA ARG A 10 -1.24 3.68 2.25
C ARG A 10 -0.66 3.27 0.89
N SER A 11 -0.02 4.20 0.18
CA SER A 11 0.39 3.97 -1.22
C SER A 11 1.64 3.12 -1.37
N GLN A 12 2.58 3.16 -0.41
CA GLN A 12 3.86 2.47 -0.54
C GLN A 12 3.89 1.15 0.21
N ASP A 13 3.28 1.08 1.40
CA ASP A 13 3.42 -0.07 2.27
C ASP A 13 2.15 -0.94 2.23
N LEU A 14 0.97 -0.36 2.47
CA LEU A 14 -0.29 -1.11 2.55
C LEU A 14 -0.72 -1.66 1.19
N ASP A 15 -0.80 -0.82 0.16
CA ASP A 15 -1.23 -1.25 -1.17
C ASP A 15 -0.28 -2.31 -1.75
N GLN A 16 1.04 -2.14 -1.57
CA GLN A 16 2.03 -3.13 -1.97
C GLN A 16 1.86 -4.45 -1.21
N THR A 17 1.65 -4.39 0.12
CA THR A 17 1.44 -5.59 0.95
C THR A 17 0.20 -6.36 0.51
N ARG A 18 -0.92 -5.65 0.25
CA ARG A 18 -2.15 -6.26 -0.26
C ARG A 18 -1.93 -6.90 -1.61
N ASN A 19 -1.19 -6.25 -2.50
CA ASN A 19 -0.90 -6.78 -3.82
C ASN A 19 -0.01 -8.02 -3.77
N THR A 20 1.02 -8.03 -2.93
CA THR A 20 1.89 -9.21 -2.76
C THR A 20 1.10 -10.39 -2.19
N LEU A 21 0.25 -10.15 -1.19
CA LEU A 21 -0.59 -11.21 -0.63
C LEU A 21 -1.66 -11.70 -1.63
N GLY A 22 -2.27 -10.78 -2.38
CA GLY A 22 -3.25 -11.11 -3.42
C GLY A 22 -2.62 -11.92 -4.56
N GLN A 23 -1.40 -11.56 -4.97
CA GLN A 23 -0.63 -12.31 -5.97
C GLN A 23 -0.37 -13.74 -5.50
N LEU A 24 0.02 -13.91 -4.23
CA LEU A 24 0.23 -15.23 -3.65
C LEU A 24 -1.07 -16.07 -3.66
N ALA A 25 -2.19 -15.48 -3.26
CA ALA A 25 -3.49 -16.16 -3.23
C ALA A 25 -3.96 -16.55 -4.64
N LEU A 26 -3.82 -15.63 -5.62
CA LEU A 26 -4.17 -15.91 -7.01
C LEU A 26 -3.31 -17.03 -7.60
N ALA A 27 -1.99 -16.94 -7.44
CA ALA A 27 -1.06 -17.95 -7.94
C ALA A 27 -1.33 -19.32 -7.30
N PHE A 28 -1.64 -19.36 -5.99
CA PHE A 28 -2.00 -20.58 -5.30
C PHE A 28 -3.29 -21.20 -5.83
N ALA A 29 -4.38 -20.42 -5.86
CA ALA A 29 -5.69 -20.92 -6.29
C ALA A 29 -5.65 -21.44 -7.73
N GLU A 30 -5.07 -20.68 -8.65
CA GLU A 30 -4.99 -21.03 -10.07
C GLU A 30 -4.06 -22.23 -10.32
N ALA A 31 -2.89 -22.29 -9.67
CA ALA A 31 -2.00 -23.44 -9.79
C ALA A 31 -2.63 -24.72 -9.23
N PHE A 32 -3.29 -24.62 -8.06
CA PHE A 32 -3.97 -25.76 -7.45
C PHE A 32 -5.14 -26.20 -8.31
N ASN A 33 -5.98 -25.29 -8.78
CA ASN A 33 -7.11 -25.59 -9.67
C ASN A 33 -6.65 -26.24 -10.96
N SER A 34 -5.62 -25.70 -11.61
CA SER A 34 -5.07 -26.27 -12.84
C SER A 34 -4.58 -27.70 -12.65
N GLN A 35 -3.92 -27.99 -11.52
CA GLN A 35 -3.44 -29.34 -11.24
C GLN A 35 -4.59 -30.27 -10.77
N HIS A 36 -5.56 -29.76 -10.02
CA HIS A 36 -6.73 -30.53 -9.58
C HIS A 36 -7.57 -30.99 -10.78
N LYS A 37 -7.81 -30.08 -11.75
CA LYS A 37 -8.51 -30.38 -13.01
C LYS A 37 -7.78 -31.37 -13.91
N ALA A 38 -6.47 -31.53 -13.73
CA ALA A 38 -5.68 -32.51 -14.49
C ALA A 38 -5.81 -33.94 -13.93
N GLY A 39 -6.42 -34.11 -12.76
CA GLY A 39 -6.67 -35.41 -12.15
C GLY A 39 -8.13 -35.85 -12.23
N PHE A 40 -8.38 -36.99 -11.61
CA PHE A 40 -9.69 -37.63 -11.51
C PHE A 40 -10.04 -37.89 -10.04
N ASP A 41 -11.32 -37.76 -9.72
CA ASP A 41 -11.88 -37.93 -8.40
C ASP A 41 -12.14 -39.40 -8.03
N ALA A 42 -12.69 -39.68 -6.85
CA ALA A 42 -12.93 -41.04 -6.38
C ALA A 42 -13.98 -41.81 -7.19
N ASN A 43 -14.80 -41.11 -7.98
CA ASN A 43 -15.81 -41.70 -8.86
C ASN A 43 -15.31 -41.86 -10.30
N GLY A 44 -14.09 -41.41 -10.60
CA GLY A 44 -13.52 -41.37 -11.95
C GLY A 44 -13.92 -40.13 -12.75
N ASP A 45 -14.59 -39.15 -12.14
CA ASP A 45 -14.93 -37.90 -12.82
C ASP A 45 -13.72 -36.95 -12.86
N ALA A 46 -13.61 -36.15 -13.93
CA ALA A 46 -12.54 -35.17 -14.05
C ALA A 46 -12.64 -34.10 -12.95
N GLY A 47 -11.50 -33.70 -12.39
CA GLY A 47 -11.44 -32.70 -11.33
C GLY A 47 -12.03 -31.35 -11.75
N GLU A 48 -12.68 -30.67 -10.81
CA GLU A 48 -13.24 -29.32 -10.98
C GLU A 48 -12.31 -28.26 -10.37
N ASP A 49 -12.70 -26.97 -10.41
CA ASP A 49 -12.00 -25.93 -9.65
C ASP A 49 -12.11 -26.22 -8.15
N PHE A 50 -10.98 -26.26 -7.45
CA PHE A 50 -10.96 -26.44 -6.00
C PHE A 50 -11.27 -25.15 -5.25
N PHE A 51 -10.75 -24.03 -5.75
CA PHE A 51 -10.89 -22.71 -5.17
C PHE A 51 -11.59 -21.75 -6.14
N ALA A 52 -12.51 -20.94 -5.64
CA ALA A 52 -12.89 -19.71 -6.31
C ALA A 52 -11.85 -18.63 -5.98
N ILE A 53 -11.60 -17.71 -6.92
CA ILE A 53 -10.74 -16.55 -6.70
C ILE A 53 -11.32 -15.31 -7.36
N GLY A 54 -11.12 -14.15 -6.74
CA GLY A 54 -11.57 -12.88 -7.30
C GLY A 54 -10.88 -12.52 -8.62
N LYS A 55 -11.64 -11.91 -9.53
CA LYS A 55 -11.17 -11.46 -10.84
C LYS A 55 -10.54 -10.06 -10.78
N PRO A 56 -9.71 -9.68 -11.76
CA PRO A 56 -9.18 -8.32 -11.88
C PRO A 56 -10.29 -7.26 -11.91
N ALA A 57 -10.06 -6.14 -11.21
CA ALA A 57 -10.94 -4.99 -11.21
C ALA A 57 -10.32 -3.84 -12.01
N VAL A 58 -11.11 -3.21 -12.89
CA VAL A 58 -10.69 -2.00 -13.60
C VAL A 58 -11.55 -0.82 -13.18
N LEU A 59 -10.90 0.21 -12.66
CA LEU A 59 -11.52 1.45 -12.21
C LEU A 59 -11.31 2.53 -13.25
N GLN A 60 -12.38 3.03 -13.84
CA GLN A 60 -12.34 4.17 -14.75
C GLN A 60 -12.18 5.47 -13.95
N ASN A 61 -11.31 6.36 -14.43
CA ASN A 61 -11.19 7.67 -13.83
C ASN A 61 -12.41 8.52 -14.17
N THR A 62 -13.00 9.17 -13.17
CA THR A 62 -14.22 9.99 -13.32
C THR A 62 -14.03 11.22 -14.21
N LYS A 63 -12.77 11.57 -14.54
CA LYS A 63 -12.43 12.66 -15.46
C LYS A 63 -12.28 12.21 -16.92
N ASN A 64 -12.46 10.91 -17.21
CA ASN A 64 -12.40 10.40 -18.57
C ASN A 64 -13.50 11.02 -19.42
N LYS A 65 -13.18 11.25 -20.69
CA LYS A 65 -14.10 11.82 -21.68
C LYS A 65 -14.48 10.81 -22.74
N GLY A 66 -13.65 9.80 -22.98
CA GLY A 66 -13.98 8.69 -23.89
C GLY A 66 -14.95 7.72 -23.24
N ASP A 67 -15.60 6.93 -24.09
CA ASP A 67 -16.56 5.88 -23.71
C ASP A 67 -15.89 4.50 -23.58
N VAL A 68 -14.57 4.48 -23.31
CA VAL A 68 -13.82 3.24 -23.25
C VAL A 68 -14.16 2.43 -22.00
N ALA A 69 -14.46 1.16 -22.22
CA ALA A 69 -14.50 0.13 -21.19
C ALA A 69 -13.34 -0.86 -21.40
N ILE A 70 -12.69 -1.22 -20.29
CA ILE A 70 -11.57 -2.17 -20.28
C ILE A 70 -12.00 -3.39 -19.47
N GLY A 71 -12.10 -4.54 -20.13
CA GLY A 71 -12.17 -5.84 -19.48
C GLY A 71 -10.77 -6.35 -19.17
N ALA A 72 -10.60 -7.07 -18.05
CA ALA A 72 -9.33 -7.69 -17.69
C ALA A 72 -9.56 -9.12 -17.20
N THR A 73 -8.75 -10.04 -17.69
CA THR A 73 -8.77 -11.46 -17.34
C THR A 73 -7.35 -11.95 -17.08
N VAL A 74 -7.19 -12.89 -16.15
CA VAL A 74 -5.92 -13.57 -15.90
C VAL A 74 -5.79 -14.71 -16.90
N THR A 75 -4.69 -14.75 -17.64
CA THR A 75 -4.38 -15.84 -18.59
C THR A 75 -3.27 -16.74 -18.05
N ASP A 76 -2.33 -16.18 -17.30
CA ASP A 76 -1.24 -16.93 -16.67
C ASP A 76 -0.98 -16.34 -15.27
N ALA A 77 -1.52 -17.01 -14.25
CA ALA A 77 -1.38 -16.58 -12.86
C ALA A 77 0.06 -16.59 -12.35
N SER A 78 0.93 -17.43 -12.95
CA SER A 78 2.34 -17.50 -12.56
C SER A 78 3.11 -16.25 -12.98
N ALA A 79 2.69 -15.59 -14.07
CA ALA A 79 3.31 -14.38 -14.59
C ALA A 79 2.71 -13.08 -14.03
N VAL A 80 1.57 -13.14 -13.34
CA VAL A 80 0.94 -11.97 -12.70
C VAL A 80 1.88 -11.37 -11.66
N LEU A 81 2.07 -10.05 -11.72
CA LEU A 81 2.91 -9.29 -10.79
C LEU A 81 2.09 -8.64 -9.67
N ALA A 82 2.69 -8.48 -8.48
CA ALA A 82 2.13 -7.74 -7.35
C ALA A 82 2.19 -6.21 -7.54
N THR A 83 1.50 -5.68 -8.55
CA THR A 83 1.40 -4.23 -8.80
C THR A 83 0.02 -3.87 -9.33
N ASP A 84 -0.45 -2.68 -8.96
CA ASP A 84 -1.53 -2.01 -9.66
C ASP A 84 -0.97 -1.38 -10.94
N TYR A 85 -1.79 -1.25 -11.97
CA TYR A 85 -1.42 -0.63 -13.23
C TYR A 85 -2.26 0.62 -13.46
N LYS A 86 -1.61 1.73 -13.79
CA LYS A 86 -2.27 2.89 -14.36
C LYS A 86 -2.16 2.80 -15.87
N ILE A 87 -3.31 2.71 -16.52
CA ILE A 87 -3.44 2.73 -17.97
C ILE A 87 -3.87 4.15 -18.35
N SER A 88 -3.23 4.75 -19.34
CA SER A 88 -3.63 6.06 -19.86
C SER A 88 -3.51 6.13 -21.36
N PHE A 89 -4.43 6.83 -22.00
CA PHE A 89 -4.37 7.09 -23.43
C PHE A 89 -3.84 8.50 -23.69
N ASP A 90 -2.65 8.60 -24.26
CA ASP A 90 -2.00 9.87 -24.60
C ASP A 90 -1.22 9.75 -25.93
N ASN A 91 -1.13 10.84 -26.67
CA ASN A 91 -0.47 10.90 -27.98
C ASN A 91 -0.91 9.77 -28.93
N ASN A 92 -2.20 9.43 -28.87
CA ASN A 92 -2.81 8.36 -29.67
C ASN A 92 -2.25 6.94 -29.38
N GLN A 93 -1.64 6.74 -28.20
CA GLN A 93 -1.10 5.47 -27.73
C GLN A 93 -1.57 5.15 -26.31
N TRP A 94 -1.66 3.85 -26.00
CA TRP A 94 -1.92 3.38 -24.65
C TRP A 94 -0.60 3.23 -23.90
N GLN A 95 -0.52 3.90 -22.76
CA GLN A 95 0.60 3.85 -21.83
C GLN A 95 0.18 3.09 -20.58
N VAL A 96 0.97 2.09 -20.20
CA VAL A 96 0.75 1.32 -18.97
C VAL A 96 1.91 1.59 -18.02
N THR A 97 1.59 2.12 -16.84
CA THR A 97 2.53 2.38 -15.77
C THR A 97 2.29 1.40 -14.62
N ARG A 98 3.32 0.64 -14.24
CA ARG A 98 3.31 -0.20 -13.03
C ARG A 98 3.49 0.70 -11.81
N LEU A 99 2.51 0.74 -10.91
CA LEU A 99 2.55 1.64 -9.74
C LEU A 99 3.60 1.25 -8.70
N ALA A 100 3.97 -0.03 -8.59
CA ALA A 100 4.99 -0.49 -7.65
C ALA A 100 6.40 0.01 -8.02
N SER A 101 6.76 -0.01 -9.31
CA SER A 101 8.09 0.34 -9.80
C SER A 101 8.17 1.67 -10.54
N ASN A 102 7.03 2.32 -10.82
CA ASN A 102 6.90 3.49 -11.68
C ASN A 102 7.47 3.30 -13.10
N THR A 103 7.57 2.04 -13.56
CA THR A 103 7.99 1.72 -14.93
C THR A 103 6.82 1.87 -15.88
N THR A 104 7.05 2.51 -17.04
CA THR A 104 6.02 2.75 -18.05
C THR A 104 6.41 2.10 -19.37
N PHE A 105 5.44 1.51 -20.06
CA PHE A 105 5.61 0.93 -21.38
C PHE A 105 4.37 1.18 -22.23
N THR A 106 4.56 1.27 -23.54
CA THR A 106 3.50 1.43 -24.52
C THR A 106 2.88 0.09 -24.85
N VAL A 107 1.55 0.04 -24.98
CA VAL A 107 0.84 -1.12 -25.51
C VAL A 107 0.02 -0.71 -26.73
N THR A 108 -0.09 -1.61 -27.70
CA THR A 108 -0.93 -1.42 -28.89
C THR A 108 -1.95 -2.56 -28.92
N PRO A 109 -3.25 -2.26 -28.77
CA PRO A 109 -4.30 -3.26 -28.95
C PRO A 109 -4.25 -3.88 -30.34
N ASP A 110 -4.50 -5.18 -30.41
CA ASP A 110 -4.64 -5.90 -31.68
C ASP A 110 -5.92 -5.50 -32.43
N ALA A 111 -6.19 -6.16 -33.56
CA ALA A 111 -7.38 -5.90 -34.38
C ALA A 111 -8.72 -6.11 -33.63
N ASN A 112 -8.72 -6.88 -32.53
CA ASN A 112 -9.87 -7.14 -31.67
C ASN A 112 -9.87 -6.27 -30.40
N GLY A 113 -8.95 -5.31 -30.30
CA GLY A 113 -8.81 -4.46 -29.12
C GLY A 113 -8.19 -5.19 -27.92
N LYS A 114 -7.49 -6.32 -28.12
CA LYS A 114 -6.86 -7.07 -27.03
C LYS A 114 -5.39 -6.72 -26.85
N VAL A 115 -4.92 -6.77 -25.61
CA VAL A 115 -3.52 -6.63 -25.22
C VAL A 115 -3.21 -7.65 -24.13
N ALA A 116 -2.12 -8.40 -24.27
CA ALA A 116 -1.61 -9.27 -23.21
C ALA A 116 -0.27 -8.76 -22.66
N PHE A 117 -0.13 -8.71 -21.33
CA PHE A 117 1.12 -8.42 -20.64
C PHE A 117 1.07 -8.96 -19.20
N ASP A 118 2.24 -9.30 -18.63
CA ASP A 118 2.38 -9.71 -17.22
C ASP A 118 1.31 -10.73 -16.76
N GLY A 119 0.99 -11.73 -17.60
CA GLY A 119 0.00 -12.78 -17.31
C GLY A 119 -1.48 -12.36 -17.39
N LEU A 120 -1.76 -11.14 -17.86
CA LEU A 120 -3.08 -10.55 -17.97
C LEU A 120 -3.44 -10.32 -19.45
N GLU A 121 -4.69 -10.55 -19.80
CA GLU A 121 -5.29 -10.11 -21.07
C GLU A 121 -6.29 -9.00 -20.79
N LEU A 122 -6.13 -7.87 -21.47
CA LEU A 122 -7.02 -6.72 -21.42
C LEU A 122 -7.75 -6.61 -22.75
N THR A 123 -9.05 -6.33 -22.69
CA THR A 123 -9.88 -6.05 -23.87
C THR A 123 -10.39 -4.62 -23.78
N PHE A 124 -10.03 -3.79 -24.75
CA PHE A 124 -10.45 -2.40 -24.87
C PHE A 124 -11.63 -2.32 -25.82
N THR A 125 -12.73 -1.71 -25.36
CA THR A 125 -13.94 -1.49 -26.15
C THR A 125 -14.33 -0.02 -26.09
N GLY A 126 -14.82 0.55 -27.19
CA GLY A 126 -15.16 1.97 -27.28
C GLY A 126 -14.06 2.84 -27.91
N THR A 127 -14.26 4.15 -27.90
CA THR A 127 -13.39 5.16 -28.51
C THR A 127 -12.64 5.95 -27.44
N PRO A 128 -11.30 5.85 -27.38
CA PRO A 128 -10.52 6.58 -26.38
C PRO A 128 -10.48 8.08 -26.66
N ALA A 129 -10.51 8.88 -25.60
CA ALA A 129 -10.15 10.30 -25.64
C ALA A 129 -8.78 10.53 -25.02
N VAL A 130 -8.08 11.56 -25.50
CA VAL A 130 -6.77 11.96 -24.96
C VAL A 130 -6.91 12.33 -23.48
N ASN A 131 -6.00 11.81 -22.65
CA ASN A 131 -5.97 11.89 -21.18
C ASN A 131 -6.98 11.00 -20.45
N ASP A 132 -7.63 10.05 -21.13
CA ASP A 132 -8.35 9.00 -20.41
C ASP A 132 -7.39 8.15 -19.57
N SER A 133 -7.79 7.79 -18.36
CA SER A 133 -7.01 6.97 -17.45
C SER A 133 -7.85 5.93 -16.71
N PHE A 134 -7.27 4.78 -16.47
CA PHE A 134 -7.87 3.64 -15.78
C PHE A 134 -6.87 3.07 -14.79
N THR A 135 -7.36 2.57 -13.66
CA THR A 135 -6.54 1.83 -12.69
C THR A 135 -6.98 0.37 -12.70
N LEU A 136 -6.09 -0.49 -13.18
CA LEU A 136 -6.26 -1.94 -13.14
C LEU A 136 -5.65 -2.48 -11.84
N LYS A 137 -6.45 -3.21 -11.10
CA LYS A 137 -6.07 -3.92 -9.87
C LYS A 137 -6.20 -5.42 -10.13
N PRO A 138 -5.11 -6.13 -10.45
CA PRO A 138 -5.21 -7.53 -10.86
C PRO A 138 -5.58 -8.46 -9.71
N VAL A 139 -5.14 -8.12 -8.48
CA VAL A 139 -5.16 -9.05 -7.34
C VAL A 139 -5.79 -8.46 -6.07
N SER A 140 -6.29 -7.22 -6.10
CA SER A 140 -6.80 -6.56 -4.88
C SER A 140 -8.02 -7.25 -4.27
N ASP A 141 -8.80 -7.90 -5.13
CA ASP A 141 -10.05 -8.58 -4.80
C ASP A 141 -9.90 -10.11 -4.87
N ALA A 142 -8.69 -10.62 -5.10
CA ALA A 142 -8.41 -12.04 -5.19
C ALA A 142 -8.83 -12.75 -3.90
N ILE A 143 -8.38 -12.23 -2.75
CA ILE A 143 -8.61 -12.84 -1.43
C ILE A 143 -10.06 -12.68 -0.96
N VAL A 144 -10.70 -11.52 -1.18
CA VAL A 144 -12.03 -11.24 -0.62
C VAL A 144 -13.10 -12.17 -1.22
N ASN A 145 -12.88 -12.66 -2.43
CA ASN A 145 -13.76 -13.60 -3.11
C ASN A 145 -13.13 -15.00 -3.20
N MET A 146 -12.13 -15.29 -2.37
CA MET A 146 -11.54 -16.61 -2.32
C MET A 146 -12.43 -17.54 -1.49
N ASP A 147 -12.79 -18.69 -2.05
CA ASP A 147 -13.63 -19.68 -1.37
C ASP A 147 -13.25 -21.11 -1.79
N VAL A 148 -13.59 -22.10 -0.98
CA VAL A 148 -13.40 -23.52 -1.31
C VAL A 148 -14.68 -24.04 -1.97
N LEU A 149 -14.55 -24.50 -3.22
CA LEU A 149 -15.68 -24.99 -4.01
C LEU A 149 -15.95 -26.49 -3.78
N ILE A 150 -14.91 -27.25 -3.46
CA ILE A 150 -15.01 -28.69 -3.21
C ILE A 150 -15.40 -28.91 -1.75
N THR A 151 -16.68 -29.18 -1.52
CA THR A 151 -17.23 -29.50 -0.20
C THR A 151 -17.38 -30.99 0.06
N ASP A 152 -17.34 -31.79 -1.01
CA ASP A 152 -17.44 -33.25 -1.00
C ASP A 152 -16.04 -33.84 -1.14
N GLU A 153 -15.67 -34.70 -0.20
CA GLU A 153 -14.41 -35.42 -0.14
C GLU A 153 -14.18 -36.37 -1.32
N ALA A 154 -15.25 -36.94 -1.89
CA ALA A 154 -15.16 -37.84 -3.03
C ALA A 154 -14.73 -37.10 -4.31
N LYS A 155 -14.95 -35.77 -4.37
CA LYS A 155 -14.58 -34.91 -5.49
C LYS A 155 -13.12 -34.44 -5.48
N ILE A 156 -12.32 -34.88 -4.51
CA ILE A 156 -10.89 -34.55 -4.47
C ILE A 156 -10.17 -35.39 -5.51
N ALA A 157 -9.68 -34.73 -6.56
CA ALA A 157 -9.06 -35.36 -7.72
C ALA A 157 -7.61 -35.80 -7.42
N MET A 158 -7.45 -37.00 -6.86
CA MET A 158 -6.15 -37.55 -6.45
C MET A 158 -5.48 -38.43 -7.50
N ALA A 159 -6.26 -39.05 -8.39
CA ALA A 159 -5.79 -39.95 -9.43
C ALA A 159 -5.31 -39.18 -10.67
N SER A 160 -4.37 -39.73 -11.44
CA SER A 160 -3.91 -39.10 -12.69
C SER A 160 -4.59 -39.64 -13.95
N GLU A 161 -5.28 -40.77 -13.85
CA GLU A 161 -6.04 -41.38 -14.95
C GLU A 161 -7.41 -41.84 -14.42
N GLU A 162 -8.42 -41.86 -15.30
CA GLU A 162 -9.82 -42.24 -15.00
C GLU A 162 -9.94 -43.64 -14.36
N ASP A 163 -9.17 -44.62 -14.86
CA ASP A 163 -9.22 -46.03 -14.44
C ASP A 163 -7.95 -46.49 -13.67
N ALA A 164 -7.21 -45.57 -13.04
CA ALA A 164 -5.96 -45.93 -12.35
C ALA A 164 -6.14 -46.82 -11.09
N GLY A 165 -7.39 -47.05 -10.68
CA GLY A 165 -7.79 -47.78 -9.48
C GLY A 165 -7.87 -46.88 -8.25
N ASP A 166 -8.67 -47.31 -7.26
CA ASP A 166 -9.09 -46.56 -6.05
C ASP A 166 -7.96 -46.02 -5.15
N SER A 167 -6.69 -46.28 -5.49
CA SER A 167 -5.51 -45.89 -4.70
C SER A 167 -4.50 -45.05 -5.46
N ASP A 168 -4.80 -44.59 -6.68
CA ASP A 168 -3.91 -43.67 -7.39
C ASP A 168 -3.89 -42.30 -6.71
N ASN A 169 -2.70 -41.88 -6.30
CA ASN A 169 -2.44 -40.61 -5.64
C ASN A 169 -1.43 -39.74 -6.39
N ARG A 170 -1.12 -40.07 -7.65
CA ARG A 170 -0.12 -39.35 -8.45
C ARG A 170 -0.48 -37.88 -8.68
N ASN A 171 -1.76 -37.55 -8.87
CA ASN A 171 -2.19 -36.15 -8.95
C ASN A 171 -2.10 -35.47 -7.59
N GLY A 172 -2.42 -36.18 -6.51
CA GLY A 172 -2.19 -35.72 -5.14
C GLY A 172 -0.72 -35.39 -4.86
N GLN A 173 0.22 -36.20 -5.35
CA GLN A 173 1.65 -35.89 -5.27
C GLN A 173 2.01 -34.65 -6.10
N ALA A 174 1.46 -34.50 -7.31
CA ALA A 174 1.69 -33.32 -8.13
C ALA A 174 1.14 -32.03 -7.47
N LEU A 175 -0.01 -32.11 -6.79
CA LEU A 175 -0.56 -31.03 -5.97
C LEU A 175 0.37 -30.67 -4.81
N LEU A 176 0.95 -31.67 -4.13
CA LEU A 176 1.93 -31.44 -3.07
C LEU A 176 3.22 -30.80 -3.63
N ASP A 177 3.67 -31.23 -4.81
CA ASP A 177 4.89 -30.74 -5.44
C ASP A 177 4.80 -29.24 -5.79
N LEU A 178 3.59 -28.71 -6.02
CA LEU A 178 3.36 -27.27 -6.19
C LEU A 178 3.88 -26.43 -5.03
N GLN A 179 3.89 -26.97 -3.80
CA GLN A 179 4.43 -26.28 -2.63
C GLN A 179 5.91 -25.93 -2.78
N SER A 180 6.67 -26.83 -3.41
CA SER A 180 8.12 -26.72 -3.58
C SER A 180 8.53 -26.07 -4.90
N ASN A 181 7.58 -25.90 -5.82
CA ASN A 181 7.85 -25.36 -7.15
C ASN A 181 8.21 -23.87 -7.05
N SER A 182 9.44 -23.55 -7.42
CA SER A 182 10.02 -22.21 -7.29
C SER A 182 9.56 -21.20 -8.34
N LYS A 183 8.63 -21.57 -9.23
CA LYS A 183 8.15 -20.71 -10.33
C LYS A 183 6.67 -20.37 -10.27
N THR A 184 5.97 -20.71 -9.20
CA THR A 184 4.51 -20.55 -9.12
C THR A 184 4.09 -19.11 -8.88
N VAL A 185 4.88 -18.31 -8.17
CA VAL A 185 4.55 -16.91 -7.84
C VAL A 185 5.47 -15.94 -8.59
N GLY A 186 4.89 -15.15 -9.49
CA GLY A 186 5.62 -14.15 -10.28
C GLY A 186 6.76 -14.73 -11.12
N GLY A 187 6.67 -16.03 -11.48
CA GLY A 187 7.63 -16.78 -12.28
C GLY A 187 8.96 -17.09 -11.59
N ALA A 188 9.12 -16.75 -10.31
CA ALA A 188 10.44 -16.75 -9.65
C ALA A 188 10.44 -17.14 -8.16
N LYS A 189 9.28 -17.33 -7.52
CA LYS A 189 9.21 -17.73 -6.10
C LYS A 189 8.27 -18.90 -5.90
N SER A 190 8.56 -19.75 -4.91
CA SER A 190 7.59 -20.68 -4.35
C SER A 190 6.59 -19.94 -3.45
N PHE A 191 5.50 -20.60 -3.03
CA PHE A 191 4.54 -20.02 -2.10
C PHE A 191 5.17 -19.63 -0.76
N ASN A 192 6.06 -20.48 -0.23
CA ASN A 192 6.76 -20.22 1.03
C ASN A 192 7.75 -19.05 0.87
N ASP A 193 8.55 -19.04 -0.20
CA ASP A 193 9.51 -17.96 -0.45
C ASP A 193 8.81 -16.60 -0.62
N ALA A 194 7.68 -16.57 -1.33
CA ALA A 194 6.88 -15.37 -1.52
C ALA A 194 6.34 -14.84 -0.18
N TYR A 195 5.80 -15.72 0.66
CA TYR A 195 5.29 -15.34 1.98
C TYR A 195 6.41 -14.90 2.94
N ALA A 196 7.52 -15.66 2.99
CA ALA A 196 8.68 -15.33 3.81
C ALA A 196 9.30 -13.99 3.41
N SER A 197 9.41 -13.72 2.11
CA SER A 197 9.85 -12.42 1.58
C SER A 197 8.92 -11.30 2.05
N LEU A 198 7.60 -11.47 1.94
CA LEU A 198 6.62 -10.46 2.38
C LEU A 198 6.78 -10.13 3.88
N VAL A 199 6.85 -11.15 4.73
CA VAL A 199 7.02 -10.96 6.19
C VAL A 199 8.36 -10.29 6.50
N SER A 200 9.43 -10.70 5.81
CA SER A 200 10.76 -10.10 5.97
C SER A 200 10.76 -8.62 5.56
N ASP A 201 10.16 -8.28 4.42
CA ASP A 201 10.09 -6.92 3.90
C ASP A 201 9.32 -6.00 4.85
N ILE A 202 8.16 -6.43 5.36
CA ILE A 202 7.38 -5.70 6.37
C ILE A 202 8.18 -5.52 7.65
N GLY A 203 8.86 -6.59 8.12
CA GLY A 203 9.69 -6.56 9.31
C GLY A 203 10.84 -5.56 9.20
N ASN A 204 11.59 -5.62 8.09
CA ASN A 204 12.70 -4.71 7.79
C ASN A 204 12.22 -3.26 7.70
N LYS A 205 11.16 -3.00 6.92
CA LYS A 205 10.58 -1.66 6.78
C LYS A 205 10.12 -1.09 8.13
N THR A 206 9.47 -1.91 8.96
CA THR A 206 9.03 -1.52 10.30
C THR A 206 10.21 -1.18 11.21
N ALA A 207 11.26 -1.98 11.21
CA ALA A 207 12.46 -1.73 12.01
C ALA A 207 13.17 -0.43 11.61
N THR A 208 13.30 -0.17 10.29
CA THR A 208 13.84 1.07 9.75
C THR A 208 12.99 2.27 10.16
N LEU A 209 11.68 2.22 9.94
CA LEU A 209 10.76 3.32 10.27
C LEU A 209 10.72 3.61 11.78
N LYS A 210 10.79 2.57 12.63
CA LYS A 210 10.87 2.72 14.08
C LYS A 210 12.12 3.49 14.50
N THR A 211 13.27 3.16 13.90
CA THR A 211 14.54 3.83 14.17
C THR A 211 14.49 5.29 13.71
N SER A 212 14.07 5.54 12.46
CA SER A 212 13.94 6.90 11.92
C SER A 212 12.96 7.75 12.72
N SER A 213 11.82 7.19 13.15
CA SER A 213 10.84 7.89 13.99
C SER A 213 11.41 8.25 15.36
N ALA A 214 12.16 7.35 15.99
CA ALA A 214 12.79 7.62 17.28
C ALA A 214 13.86 8.71 17.16
N THR A 215 14.72 8.64 16.15
CA THR A 215 15.73 9.68 15.87
C THR A 215 15.08 11.03 15.61
N GLN A 216 14.06 11.08 14.75
CA GLN A 216 13.36 12.33 14.45
C GLN A 216 12.68 12.92 15.70
N GLY A 217 12.08 12.08 16.54
CA GLY A 217 11.51 12.50 17.83
C GLY A 217 12.56 13.13 18.75
N ASN A 218 13.75 12.52 18.84
CA ASN A 218 14.86 13.07 19.64
C ASN A 218 15.33 14.43 19.11
N VAL A 219 15.46 14.58 17.78
CA VAL A 219 15.84 15.86 17.14
C VAL A 219 14.80 16.94 17.44
N VAL A 220 13.50 16.63 17.34
CA VAL A 220 12.42 17.58 17.67
C VAL A 220 12.52 18.02 19.12
N THR A 221 12.71 17.09 20.06
CA THR A 221 12.89 17.41 21.48
C THR A 221 14.11 18.30 21.71
N GLN A 222 15.25 17.99 21.08
CA GLN A 222 16.48 18.76 21.23
C GLN A 222 16.33 20.20 20.68
N LEU A 223 15.72 20.34 19.50
CA LEU A 223 15.45 21.65 18.88
C LEU A 223 14.43 22.45 19.68
N SER A 224 13.38 21.81 20.22
CA SER A 224 12.40 22.46 21.10
C SER A 224 13.08 22.99 22.36
N ASN A 225 13.97 22.22 22.98
CA ASN A 225 14.72 22.65 24.16
C ASN A 225 15.66 23.82 23.83
N GLN A 226 16.37 23.77 22.70
CA GLN A 226 17.21 24.89 22.25
C GLN A 226 16.38 26.15 21.97
N GLN A 227 15.23 26.02 21.32
CA GLN A 227 14.32 27.14 21.09
C GLN A 227 13.84 27.74 22.42
N GLN A 228 13.43 26.92 23.38
CA GLN A 228 13.03 27.37 24.73
C GLN A 228 14.18 28.01 25.49
N SER A 229 15.44 27.60 25.27
CA SER A 229 16.59 28.25 25.91
C SER A 229 16.88 29.67 25.40
N ILE A 230 16.52 29.97 24.15
CA ILE A 230 16.75 31.28 23.52
C ILE A 230 15.51 32.18 23.65
N SER A 231 14.33 31.60 23.46
CA SER A 231 13.05 32.30 23.34
C SER A 231 12.12 32.04 24.53
N GLY A 232 12.57 31.27 25.52
CA GLY A 232 11.83 31.03 26.76
C GLY A 232 11.99 32.21 27.71
N VAL A 233 10.87 32.60 28.33
CA VAL A 233 10.84 33.62 29.36
C VAL A 233 11.48 33.04 30.62
N ASN A 234 12.62 33.59 31.03
CA ASN A 234 13.22 33.24 32.31
C ASN A 234 12.47 33.98 33.42
N LEU A 235 11.60 33.28 34.14
CA LEU A 235 10.78 33.86 35.21
C LEU A 235 11.63 34.52 36.30
N ASP A 236 12.85 34.03 36.57
CA ASP A 236 13.72 34.63 37.58
C ASP A 236 14.30 35.97 37.10
N GLU A 237 14.60 36.09 35.81
CA GLU A 237 15.09 37.34 35.19
C GLU A 237 13.95 38.36 35.05
N GLU A 238 12.76 37.91 34.65
CA GLU A 238 11.54 38.74 34.65
C GLU A 238 11.16 39.18 36.08
N TYR A 239 11.31 38.31 37.08
CA TYR A 239 11.05 38.66 38.48
C TYR A 239 12.08 39.66 39.01
N GLY A 240 13.36 39.50 38.65
CA GLY A 240 14.42 40.48 38.94
C GLY A 240 14.14 41.84 38.29
N ASN A 241 13.75 41.85 37.02
CA ASN A 241 13.36 43.06 36.30
C ASN A 241 12.11 43.71 36.90
N LEU A 242 11.11 42.91 37.26
CA LEU A 242 9.89 43.37 37.93
C LEU A 242 10.21 44.03 39.27
N GLN A 243 11.06 43.41 40.10
CA GLN A 243 11.47 43.96 41.38
C GLN A 243 12.29 45.25 41.21
N ARG A 244 13.14 45.30 40.19
CA ARG A 244 13.86 46.52 39.81
C ARG A 244 12.91 47.63 39.34
N PHE A 245 11.90 47.32 38.54
CA PHE A 245 10.87 48.29 38.13
C PHE A 245 10.03 48.78 39.32
N GLN A 246 9.70 47.89 40.27
CA GLN A 246 9.02 48.28 41.51
C GLN A 246 9.89 49.23 42.36
N GLN A 247 11.20 48.96 42.48
CA GLN A 247 12.13 49.87 43.16
C GLN A 247 12.25 51.22 42.46
N TYR A 248 12.35 51.26 41.13
CA TYR A 248 12.34 52.53 40.39
C TYR A 248 11.03 53.29 40.54
N TYR A 249 9.89 52.60 40.57
CA TYR A 249 8.59 53.22 40.79
C TYR A 249 8.51 53.85 42.19
N LEU A 250 8.93 53.13 43.23
CA LEU A 250 8.97 53.65 44.60
C LEU A 250 9.95 54.83 44.75
N ALA A 251 11.14 54.74 44.14
CA ALA A 251 12.11 55.82 44.13
C ALA A 251 11.57 57.08 43.43
N ASN A 252 10.93 56.93 42.26
CA ASN A 252 10.29 58.03 41.55
C ASN A 252 9.11 58.62 42.34
N ALA A 253 8.31 57.78 43.01
CA ALA A 253 7.24 58.25 43.90
C ALA A 253 7.78 59.08 45.08
N GLN A 254 8.94 58.69 45.62
CA GLN A 254 9.58 59.43 46.71
C GLN A 254 10.25 60.73 46.24
N VAL A 255 10.81 60.74 45.03
CA VAL A 255 11.26 61.99 44.37
C VAL A 255 10.08 62.93 44.14
N LEU A 256 8.93 62.43 43.67
CA LEU A 256 7.71 63.22 43.51
C LEU A 256 7.17 63.75 44.84
N GLN A 257 7.18 62.93 45.90
CA GLN A 257 6.83 63.41 47.25
C GLN A 257 7.77 64.51 47.75
N THR A 258 9.08 64.36 47.51
CA THR A 258 10.07 65.36 47.89
C THR A 258 9.90 66.63 47.07
N ALA A 259 9.64 66.52 45.77
CA ALA A 259 9.33 67.64 44.90
C ALA A 259 8.06 68.37 45.35
N ASN A 260 6.99 67.66 45.69
CA ASN A 260 5.78 68.24 46.27
C ASN A 260 6.07 68.94 47.61
N ALA A 261 6.86 68.33 48.50
CA ALA A 261 7.25 68.96 49.77
C ALA A 261 8.06 70.25 49.56
N ILE A 262 8.96 70.28 48.59
CA ILE A 262 9.70 71.50 48.20
C ILE A 262 8.74 72.54 47.59
N PHE A 263 7.80 72.10 46.74
CA PHE A 263 6.82 72.97 46.10
C PHE A 263 5.89 73.62 47.14
N ASP A 264 5.39 72.84 48.10
CA ASP A 264 4.57 73.30 49.22
C ASP A 264 5.36 74.22 50.15
N ALA A 265 6.63 73.92 50.42
CA ALA A 265 7.51 74.81 51.19
C ALA A 265 7.74 76.15 50.48
N LEU A 266 7.93 76.16 49.15
CA LEU A 266 8.06 77.39 48.36
C LEU A 266 6.77 78.20 48.33
N ILE A 267 5.60 77.57 48.30
CA ILE A 267 4.29 78.26 48.30
C ILE A 267 3.95 78.80 49.70
N ASN A 268 4.30 78.11 50.78
CA ASN A 268 4.06 78.56 52.17
C ASN A 268 5.01 79.67 52.65
N ILE A 269 6.02 80.06 51.86
CA ILE A 269 6.94 81.17 52.18
C ILE A 269 6.34 82.56 51.80
N ARG A 270 5.08 82.64 51.38
CA ARG A 270 4.37 83.90 51.13
C ARG A 270 3.31 84.22 52.18
#